data_AF-A0A1A9HJR8-F1
#
_entry.id   AF-A0A1A9HJR8-F1
#
_cell.length_a   1.000
_cell.length_b   1.000
_cell.length_c   1.000
_cell.angle_alpha   90.00
_cell.angle_beta   90.00
_cell.angle_gamma   90.00
#
_symmetry.space_group_name_H-M   'P 1'
#
loop_
_entity.id
_entity.type
_entity.pdbx_description
1 polymer ?
#
loop_
_entity_poly.entity_id
_entity_poly.type
_entity_poly.pdbx_seq_one_letter_code
_entity_poly.pdbx_strand_id
1 'polypeptide(L)'
;MLLMSAVMLQACGGGGDDGSQARIRLVNATAQYGALDFYNVDKKVQSQIEATKGTDYLSFDEGTYDFRVKQAGNNATAAAVSLTLTKKKIYTLLAYNEAGVLRLTNFADDKAPPSTGTAALRFFNAAVSSGSVDIYMTAQDAALSAVSPTASNVSPTNVSTYVELGKGTYRLRVTGTGSKTDLRLDIPDVTVSDQQIATFAVTGIPSSRLLNGLMMTQGGGVTSYKGTHALLRVAAVTGGNPRVTVKTTDASLDKAVQAPSVESSYVFVPAALTGLSVTVNGAAVDVSGLSLQAGTEATLAVYGTAASPRVKLFADNNALTDVPGRARLRLMHLVDGLPGTMALSAGYQSIADSIAFGTVSSPADVTAGSPVRIEVTTPSTTTPLFKTDEPGATLTTQRVYSLILFGDASNVTARFIQDR
;
A
#
# COMPACT_ATOMS: atom_id res chain seq x y z
N MET A 1 -24.48 15.81 -63.07
CA MET A 1 -24.97 14.48 -62.67
C MET A 1 -23.74 13.75 -62.16
N LEU A 2 -23.43 13.69 -60.87
CA LEU A 2 -24.19 13.07 -59.79
C LEU A 2 -23.77 13.69 -58.44
N LEU A 3 -24.74 13.93 -57.57
CA LEU A 3 -24.62 14.41 -56.19
C LEU A 3 -23.76 13.48 -55.32
N MET A 4 -23.02 14.03 -54.35
CA MET A 4 -22.68 13.29 -53.13
C MET A 4 -22.49 14.21 -51.91
N SER A 5 -23.61 14.34 -51.18
CA SER A 5 -23.81 14.44 -49.73
C SER A 5 -22.75 15.10 -48.84
N ALA A 6 -23.04 16.35 -48.47
CA ALA A 6 -22.56 16.95 -47.22
C ALA A 6 -23.30 16.32 -46.03
N VAL A 7 -22.57 15.59 -45.18
CA VAL A 7 -23.07 15.20 -43.85
C VAL A 7 -22.82 16.36 -42.90
N MET A 8 -23.90 17.08 -42.57
CA MET A 8 -23.95 18.03 -41.47
C MET A 8 -23.80 17.26 -40.16
N LEU A 9 -22.63 17.36 -39.51
CA LEU A 9 -22.47 16.92 -38.12
C LEU A 9 -23.09 18.00 -37.21
N GLN A 10 -24.38 17.85 -36.94
CA GLN A 10 -25.08 18.52 -35.83
C GLN A 10 -24.54 17.97 -34.50
N ALA A 11 -23.45 18.55 -34.01
CA ALA A 11 -23.08 18.50 -32.60
C ALA A 11 -23.64 19.78 -31.94
N CYS A 12 -24.93 19.73 -31.62
CA CYS A 12 -25.62 20.72 -30.81
C CYS A 12 -25.12 20.60 -29.35
N GLY A 13 -24.82 21.75 -28.71
CA GLY A 13 -24.55 21.80 -27.27
C GLY A 13 -23.37 22.67 -26.82
N GLY A 14 -23.03 23.72 -27.57
CA GLY A 14 -22.35 24.88 -26.98
C GLY A 14 -23.37 25.66 -26.14
N GLY A 15 -23.43 25.39 -24.84
CA GLY A 15 -24.12 26.21 -23.86
C GLY A 15 -23.10 26.97 -23.05
N GLY A 16 -23.19 28.30 -23.04
CA GLY A 16 -22.43 29.14 -22.13
C GLY A 16 -22.70 28.71 -20.70
N ASP A 17 -21.67 28.80 -19.86
CA ASP A 17 -21.77 28.56 -18.42
C ASP A 17 -22.61 29.69 -17.78
N ASP A 18 -23.94 29.57 -17.87
CA ASP A 18 -24.89 30.49 -17.22
C ASP A 18 -24.88 30.31 -15.68
N GLY A 19 -23.92 29.53 -15.15
CA GLY A 19 -23.76 29.24 -13.73
C GLY A 19 -24.93 28.46 -13.14
N SER A 20 -25.71 27.75 -13.96
CA SER A 20 -26.92 27.02 -13.55
C SER A 20 -26.72 25.49 -13.53
N GLN A 21 -25.68 24.98 -14.17
CA GLN A 21 -25.40 23.54 -14.26
C GLN A 21 -24.77 22.98 -12.98
N ALA A 22 -24.91 21.67 -12.79
CA ALA A 22 -24.14 20.91 -11.82
C ALA A 22 -22.76 20.58 -12.40
N ARG A 23 -21.76 20.40 -11.54
CA ARG A 23 -20.40 20.04 -11.95
C ARG A 23 -19.93 18.77 -11.27
N ILE A 24 -19.37 17.83 -12.03
CA ILE A 24 -18.84 16.57 -11.50
C ILE A 24 -17.46 16.27 -12.08
N ARG A 25 -16.56 15.72 -11.26
CA ARG A 25 -15.29 15.13 -11.72
C ARG A 25 -15.15 13.68 -11.26
N LEU A 26 -14.36 12.90 -11.99
CA LEU A 26 -13.87 11.60 -11.51
C LEU A 26 -12.42 11.76 -11.01
N VAL A 27 -12.12 11.17 -9.86
CA VAL A 27 -10.75 11.08 -9.31
C VAL A 27 -10.36 9.61 -9.20
N ASN A 28 -9.25 9.24 -9.83
CA ASN A 28 -8.71 7.89 -9.78
C ASN A 28 -7.74 7.76 -8.60
N ALA A 29 -8.23 7.20 -7.49
CA ALA A 29 -7.44 6.83 -6.32
C ALA A 29 -7.07 5.33 -6.28
N THR A 30 -7.20 4.64 -7.42
CA THR A 30 -6.87 3.21 -7.53
C THR A 30 -5.37 2.98 -7.68
N ALA A 31 -4.89 1.87 -7.12
CA ALA A 31 -3.51 1.42 -7.30
C ALA A 31 -3.38 0.31 -8.36
N GLN A 32 -4.46 -0.43 -8.64
CA GLN A 32 -4.41 -1.66 -9.45
C GLN A 32 -4.93 -1.48 -10.89
N TYR A 33 -5.70 -0.43 -11.17
CA TYR A 33 -6.35 -0.27 -12.47
C TYR A 33 -5.55 0.58 -13.47
N GLY A 34 -4.42 1.18 -13.05
CA GLY A 34 -3.63 2.06 -13.90
C GLY A 34 -4.43 3.32 -14.27
N ALA A 35 -4.99 3.35 -15.49
CA ALA A 35 -5.84 4.44 -15.95
C ALA A 35 -7.32 4.00 -16.07
N LEU A 36 -8.23 4.95 -15.88
CA LEU A 36 -9.68 4.74 -15.94
C LEU A 36 -10.31 5.57 -17.05
N ASP A 37 -11.37 5.05 -17.65
CA ASP A 37 -12.27 5.77 -18.54
C ASP A 37 -13.60 6.03 -17.84
N PHE A 38 -14.11 7.26 -17.95
CA PHE A 38 -15.34 7.72 -17.31
C PHE A 38 -16.46 7.85 -18.33
N TYR A 39 -17.65 7.34 -18.00
CA TYR A 39 -18.80 7.26 -18.87
C TYR A 39 -20.07 7.77 -18.19
N ASN A 40 -20.96 8.37 -18.99
CA ASN A 40 -22.38 8.52 -18.67
C ASN A 40 -23.17 7.53 -19.52
N VAL A 41 -23.79 6.55 -18.88
CA VAL A 41 -24.36 5.36 -19.52
C VAL A 41 -23.28 4.68 -20.38
N ASP A 42 -23.36 4.79 -21.70
CA ASP A 42 -22.40 4.20 -22.65
C ASP A 42 -21.56 5.25 -23.41
N LYS A 43 -21.81 6.54 -23.16
CA LYS A 43 -21.01 7.62 -23.73
C LYS A 43 -19.78 7.87 -22.86
N LYS A 44 -18.59 7.65 -23.42
CA LYS A 44 -17.33 8.05 -22.77
C LYS A 44 -17.30 9.57 -22.68
N VAL A 45 -17.15 10.10 -21.47
CA VAL A 45 -17.07 11.55 -21.20
C VAL A 45 -15.64 11.98 -20.87
N GLN A 46 -14.81 11.07 -20.36
CA GLN A 46 -13.38 11.29 -20.22
C GLN A 46 -12.60 9.98 -20.36
N SER A 47 -11.37 10.06 -20.87
CA SER A 47 -10.50 8.90 -21.06
C SER A 47 -9.16 9.04 -20.34
N GLN A 48 -8.48 7.92 -20.10
CA GLN A 48 -7.07 7.89 -19.65
C GLN A 48 -6.83 8.67 -18.34
N ILE A 49 -7.72 8.52 -17.38
CA ILE A 49 -7.59 9.15 -16.06
C ILE A 49 -6.60 8.33 -15.26
N GLU A 50 -5.33 8.72 -15.33
CA GLU A 50 -4.22 8.02 -14.67
C GLU A 50 -4.40 7.92 -13.15
N ALA A 51 -3.74 6.93 -12.55
CA ALA A 51 -3.71 6.76 -11.10
C ALA A 51 -3.23 8.05 -10.42
N THR A 52 -3.91 8.42 -9.34
CA THR A 52 -3.70 9.62 -8.54
C THR A 52 -4.04 10.95 -9.24
N LYS A 53 -4.74 10.91 -10.38
CA LYS A 53 -5.23 12.10 -11.10
C LYS A 53 -6.75 12.22 -11.04
N GLY A 54 -7.22 13.43 -11.31
CA GLY A 54 -8.64 13.71 -11.50
C GLY A 54 -8.89 14.37 -12.85
N THR A 55 -10.13 14.26 -13.32
CA THR A 55 -10.60 15.03 -14.48
C THR A 55 -10.77 16.50 -14.10
N ASP A 56 -10.82 17.37 -15.11
CA ASP A 56 -11.51 18.64 -14.95
C ASP A 56 -12.98 18.39 -14.59
N TYR A 57 -13.63 19.41 -14.02
CA TYR A 57 -15.06 19.33 -13.76
C TYR A 57 -15.86 19.36 -15.07
N LEU A 58 -16.71 18.36 -15.25
CA LEU A 58 -17.66 18.25 -16.35
C LEU A 58 -18.99 18.86 -15.92
N SER A 59 -19.61 19.65 -16.79
CA SER A 59 -20.91 20.26 -16.53
C SER A 59 -22.06 19.38 -17.04
N PHE A 60 -23.11 19.27 -16.23
CA PHE A 60 -24.33 18.54 -16.52
C PHE A 60 -25.53 19.36 -16.07
N ASP A 61 -26.65 19.23 -16.77
CA ASP A 61 -27.91 19.75 -16.29
C ASP A 61 -28.35 19.04 -15.01
N GLU A 62 -29.34 19.58 -14.30
CA GLU A 62 -29.92 18.86 -13.16
C GLU A 62 -30.64 17.60 -13.65
N GLY A 63 -30.50 16.51 -12.90
CA GLY A 63 -31.07 15.23 -13.29
C GLY A 63 -30.34 14.05 -12.64
N THR A 64 -30.83 12.85 -12.92
CA THR A 64 -30.20 11.61 -12.46
C THR A 64 -29.41 10.99 -13.61
N TYR A 65 -28.16 10.65 -13.33
CA TYR A 65 -27.22 10.10 -14.29
C TYR A 65 -26.65 8.77 -13.80
N ASP A 66 -26.49 7.83 -14.72
CA ASP A 66 -25.82 6.56 -14.46
C ASP A 66 -24.37 6.64 -14.91
N PHE A 67 -23.50 6.96 -13.97
CA PHE A 67 -22.08 7.05 -14.21
C PHE A 67 -21.42 5.67 -14.17
N ARG A 68 -20.60 5.36 -15.17
CA ARG A 68 -19.84 4.10 -15.26
C ARG A 68 -18.36 4.39 -15.37
N VAL A 69 -17.56 3.52 -14.76
CA VAL A 69 -16.10 3.56 -14.81
C VAL A 69 -15.59 2.24 -15.37
N LYS A 70 -14.68 2.34 -16.33
CA LYS A 70 -14.02 1.19 -16.95
C LYS A 70 -12.51 1.32 -16.79
N GLN A 71 -11.81 0.21 -16.75
CA GLN A 71 -10.36 0.25 -16.94
C GLN A 71 -10.08 0.73 -18.37
N ALA A 72 -9.12 1.65 -18.53
CA ALA A 72 -8.73 2.12 -19.84
C ALA A 72 -8.31 0.94 -20.74
N GLY A 73 -8.85 0.90 -21.96
CA GLY A 73 -8.63 -0.21 -22.90
C GLY A 73 -9.49 -1.47 -22.65
N ASN A 74 -10.33 -1.48 -21.62
CA ASN A 74 -11.30 -2.55 -21.35
C ASN A 74 -12.73 -2.07 -21.58
N ASN A 75 -13.57 -2.93 -22.17
CA ASN A 75 -14.98 -2.62 -22.47
C ASN A 75 -15.93 -2.98 -21.33
N ALA A 76 -15.51 -3.80 -20.37
CA ALA A 76 -16.31 -4.18 -19.21
C ALA A 76 -16.43 -3.04 -18.21
N THR A 77 -17.64 -2.81 -17.70
CA THR A 77 -17.89 -1.87 -16.60
C THR A 77 -17.29 -2.43 -15.32
N ALA A 78 -16.34 -1.70 -14.75
CA ALA A 78 -15.67 -2.08 -13.50
C ALA A 78 -16.47 -1.61 -12.27
N ALA A 79 -17.10 -0.43 -12.35
CA ALA A 79 -18.08 0.04 -11.37
C ALA A 79 -19.07 1.01 -12.00
N ALA A 80 -20.23 1.18 -11.36
CA ALA A 80 -21.25 2.14 -11.74
C ALA A 80 -21.90 2.75 -10.50
N VAL A 81 -22.45 3.95 -10.65
CA VAL A 81 -23.24 4.64 -9.63
C VAL A 81 -24.35 5.45 -10.31
N SER A 82 -25.55 5.42 -9.75
CA SER A 82 -26.61 6.36 -10.13
C SER A 82 -26.54 7.56 -9.20
N LEU A 83 -26.42 8.77 -9.76
CA LEU A 83 -26.24 10.00 -8.99
C LEU A 83 -27.18 11.09 -9.49
N THR A 84 -27.94 11.69 -8.58
CA THR A 84 -28.75 12.88 -8.84
C THR A 84 -27.90 14.13 -8.67
N LEU A 85 -27.75 14.89 -9.75
CA LEU A 85 -27.06 16.16 -9.79
C LEU A 85 -28.05 17.31 -9.64
N THR A 86 -27.76 18.24 -8.74
CA THR A 86 -28.57 19.44 -8.50
C THR A 86 -27.88 20.67 -9.06
N LYS A 87 -28.65 21.61 -9.61
CA LYS A 87 -28.13 22.89 -10.13
C LYS A 87 -27.16 23.57 -9.16
N LYS A 88 -26.07 24.13 -9.70
CA LYS A 88 -25.05 24.89 -8.95
C LYS A 88 -24.24 24.09 -7.93
N LYS A 89 -24.46 22.77 -7.80
CA LYS A 89 -23.70 21.91 -6.90
C LYS A 89 -22.50 21.30 -7.60
N ILE A 90 -21.46 21.02 -6.80
CA ILE A 90 -20.20 20.42 -7.24
C ILE A 90 -20.10 19.04 -6.59
N TYR A 91 -19.63 18.07 -7.36
CA TYR A 91 -19.49 16.68 -6.95
C TYR A 91 -18.10 16.15 -7.31
N THR A 92 -17.50 15.41 -6.40
CA THR A 92 -16.30 14.62 -6.67
C THR A 92 -16.64 13.14 -6.55
N LEU A 93 -16.54 12.40 -7.65
CA LEU A 93 -16.65 10.95 -7.65
C LEU A 93 -15.25 10.36 -7.49
N LEU A 94 -14.98 9.65 -6.40
CA LEU A 94 -13.70 9.00 -6.14
C LEU A 94 -13.77 7.52 -6.48
N ALA A 95 -12.91 7.05 -7.37
CA ALA A 95 -12.70 5.64 -7.66
C ALA A 95 -11.55 5.08 -6.80
N TYR A 96 -11.80 4.00 -6.06
CA TYR A 96 -10.82 3.36 -5.17
C TYR A 96 -10.94 1.83 -5.16
N ASN A 97 -9.95 1.15 -4.59
CA ASN A 97 -9.93 -0.32 -4.46
C ASN A 97 -10.46 -0.76 -3.10
N GLU A 98 -11.41 -1.67 -3.09
CA GLU A 98 -11.87 -2.41 -1.91
C GLU A 98 -11.71 -3.91 -2.19
N ALA A 99 -10.78 -4.56 -1.48
CA ALA A 99 -10.48 -5.99 -1.64
C ALA A 99 -10.33 -6.43 -3.11
N GLY A 100 -9.55 -5.69 -3.90
CA GLY A 100 -9.32 -5.99 -5.32
C GLY A 100 -10.41 -5.49 -6.28
N VAL A 101 -11.55 -5.00 -5.77
CA VAL A 101 -12.66 -4.54 -6.60
C VAL A 101 -12.71 -3.01 -6.66
N LEU A 102 -12.99 -2.46 -7.84
CA LEU A 102 -13.21 -1.02 -8.02
C LEU A 102 -14.53 -0.60 -7.36
N ARG A 103 -14.48 0.48 -6.58
CA ARG A 103 -15.62 1.13 -5.92
C ARG A 103 -15.66 2.60 -6.27
N LEU A 104 -16.85 3.17 -6.20
CA LEU A 104 -17.08 4.60 -6.37
C LEU A 104 -17.71 5.15 -5.09
N THR A 105 -17.20 6.29 -4.63
CA THR A 105 -17.87 7.08 -3.58
C THR A 105 -18.05 8.51 -4.07
N ASN A 106 -19.21 9.09 -3.78
CA ASN A 106 -19.53 10.46 -4.16
C ASN A 106 -19.34 11.40 -2.96
N PHE A 107 -18.64 12.50 -3.20
CA PHE A 107 -18.56 13.63 -2.29
C PHE A 107 -19.37 14.80 -2.85
N ALA A 108 -20.37 15.23 -2.10
CA ALA A 108 -20.93 16.56 -2.29
C ALA A 108 -19.90 17.59 -1.80
N ASP A 109 -19.53 18.49 -2.71
CA ASP A 109 -18.55 19.54 -2.51
C ASP A 109 -19.30 20.89 -2.40
N ASP A 110 -20.05 21.06 -1.31
CA ASP A 110 -20.95 22.20 -1.11
C ASP A 110 -20.73 22.97 0.19
N LYS A 111 -19.57 22.75 0.83
CA LYS A 111 -19.18 23.50 2.02
C LYS A 111 -18.90 24.96 1.62
N ALA A 112 -19.40 25.90 2.41
CA ALA A 112 -19.07 27.31 2.24
C ALA A 112 -17.61 27.58 2.64
N PRO A 113 -16.90 28.49 1.94
CA PRO A 113 -15.54 28.92 2.30
C PRO A 113 -15.45 29.28 3.80
N PRO A 114 -14.41 28.80 4.50
CA PRO A 114 -14.20 29.17 5.89
C PRO A 114 -13.67 30.62 5.97
N SER A 115 -13.45 31.12 7.19
CA SER A 115 -12.96 32.48 7.40
C SER A 115 -11.57 32.72 6.78
N THR A 116 -11.25 33.97 6.42
CA THR A 116 -9.92 34.34 5.96
C THR A 116 -8.85 33.95 6.97
N GLY A 117 -7.75 33.36 6.50
CA GLY A 117 -6.68 32.79 7.31
C GLY A 117 -6.87 31.31 7.65
N THR A 118 -7.99 30.69 7.28
CA THR A 118 -8.34 29.30 7.64
C THR A 118 -8.70 28.46 6.43
N ALA A 119 -8.69 27.14 6.59
CA ALA A 119 -9.09 26.14 5.62
C ALA A 119 -9.93 25.07 6.32
N ALA A 120 -10.75 24.32 5.57
CA ALA A 120 -11.57 23.22 6.07
C ALA A 120 -11.17 21.91 5.38
N LEU A 121 -10.65 20.96 6.13
CA LEU A 121 -10.27 19.63 5.63
C LEU A 121 -11.16 18.54 6.22
N ARG A 122 -11.58 17.59 5.41
CA ARG A 122 -12.13 16.30 5.89
C ARG A 122 -11.30 15.16 5.32
N PHE A 123 -11.37 14.00 5.94
CA PHE A 123 -10.52 12.86 5.63
C PHE A 123 -11.34 11.65 5.21
N PHE A 124 -10.93 10.95 4.17
CA PHE A 124 -11.57 9.72 3.70
C PHE A 124 -10.57 8.57 3.71
N ASN A 125 -10.96 7.43 4.26
CA ASN A 125 -10.11 6.24 4.22
C ASN A 125 -10.48 5.32 3.06
N ALA A 126 -9.77 5.46 1.94
CA ALA A 126 -9.88 4.59 0.78
C ALA A 126 -8.99 3.33 0.91
N ALA A 127 -8.22 3.20 1.99
CA ALA A 127 -7.23 2.14 2.21
C ALA A 127 -7.82 0.98 3.03
N VAL A 128 -8.80 0.26 2.47
CA VAL A 128 -9.56 -0.77 3.20
C VAL A 128 -8.67 -1.83 3.86
N SER A 129 -7.66 -2.33 3.15
CA SER A 129 -6.73 -3.34 3.66
C SER A 129 -5.83 -2.86 4.80
N SER A 130 -5.75 -1.54 5.03
CA SER A 130 -4.97 -0.95 6.11
C SER A 130 -5.78 -0.77 7.40
N GLY A 131 -7.10 -0.89 7.36
CA GLY A 131 -7.95 -0.64 8.53
C GLY A 131 -8.02 0.85 8.91
N SER A 132 -8.56 1.14 10.11
CA SER A 132 -8.73 2.52 10.60
C SER A 132 -7.40 3.22 10.83
N VAL A 133 -7.36 4.54 10.59
CA VAL A 133 -6.17 5.37 10.77
C VAL A 133 -6.42 6.61 11.64
N ASP A 134 -5.36 7.09 12.26
CA ASP A 134 -5.29 8.43 12.85
C ASP A 134 -4.45 9.33 11.95
N ILE A 135 -4.91 10.57 11.72
CA ILE A 135 -4.27 11.53 10.84
C ILE A 135 -3.87 12.77 11.64
N TYR A 136 -2.63 13.20 11.46
CA TYR A 136 -2.02 14.32 12.18
C TYR A 136 -1.54 15.36 11.18
N MET A 137 -2.01 16.59 11.33
CA MET A 137 -1.52 17.79 10.65
C MET A 137 -0.80 18.65 11.69
N THR A 138 0.52 18.72 11.62
CA THR A 138 1.34 19.36 12.66
C THR A 138 2.39 20.31 12.08
N ALA A 139 3.02 21.10 12.94
CA ALA A 139 4.31 21.72 12.63
C ALA A 139 5.38 20.66 12.31
N GLN A 140 6.44 21.07 11.61
CA GLN A 140 7.47 20.17 11.04
C GLN A 140 8.23 19.35 12.10
N ASP A 141 8.56 20.00 13.21
CA ASP A 141 9.36 19.51 14.33
C ASP A 141 8.53 18.94 15.49
N ALA A 142 7.19 19.00 15.40
CA ALA A 142 6.32 18.52 16.45
C ALA A 142 6.49 17.01 16.67
N ALA A 143 6.84 16.63 17.90
CA ALA A 143 6.94 15.23 18.30
C ALA A 143 5.56 14.56 18.26
N LEU A 144 5.44 13.47 17.48
CA LEU A 144 4.16 12.77 17.31
C LEU A 144 3.60 12.26 18.66
N SER A 145 4.49 11.85 19.57
CA SER A 145 4.15 11.40 20.92
C SER A 145 3.37 12.46 21.73
N ALA A 146 3.59 13.74 21.48
CA ALA A 146 3.03 14.85 22.26
C ALA A 146 1.76 15.49 21.67
N VAL A 147 1.30 15.05 20.48
CA VAL A 147 0.15 15.67 19.79
C VAL A 147 -1.06 14.73 19.70
N SER A 148 -2.26 15.28 19.68
CA SER A 148 -3.48 14.52 19.37
C SER A 148 -3.72 14.44 17.86
N PRO A 149 -4.41 13.40 17.35
CA PRO A 149 -4.82 13.35 15.94
C PRO A 149 -5.68 14.56 15.56
N THR A 150 -5.46 15.08 14.36
CA THR A 150 -6.38 16.03 13.72
C THR A 150 -7.70 15.35 13.34
N ALA A 151 -7.62 14.08 12.91
CA ALA A 151 -8.78 13.20 12.75
C ALA A 151 -8.43 11.81 13.29
N SER A 152 -9.19 11.33 14.26
CA SER A 152 -8.99 10.02 14.90
C SER A 152 -9.94 8.96 14.36
N ASN A 153 -9.49 7.71 14.31
CA ASN A 153 -10.29 6.55 13.91
C ASN A 153 -11.07 6.78 12.60
N VAL A 154 -10.39 7.28 11.58
CA VAL A 154 -10.96 7.38 10.23
C VAL A 154 -11.04 5.97 9.65
N SER A 155 -12.18 5.32 9.84
CA SER A 155 -12.40 3.93 9.42
C SER A 155 -12.51 3.82 7.90
N PRO A 156 -12.19 2.64 7.32
CA PRO A 156 -12.37 2.38 5.89
C PRO A 156 -13.75 2.81 5.40
N THR A 157 -13.77 3.34 4.18
CA THR A 157 -14.97 3.80 3.43
C THR A 157 -15.80 4.90 4.10
N ASN A 158 -15.34 5.45 5.24
CA ASN A 158 -15.96 6.57 5.91
C ASN A 158 -15.20 7.87 5.64
N VAL A 159 -15.97 8.97 5.60
CA VAL A 159 -15.47 10.33 5.55
C VAL A 159 -15.66 10.99 6.91
N SER A 160 -14.65 11.69 7.40
CA SER A 160 -14.74 12.45 8.64
C SER A 160 -15.61 13.70 8.47
N THR A 161 -15.94 14.34 9.59
CA THR A 161 -16.38 15.74 9.57
C THR A 161 -15.24 16.65 9.12
N TYR A 162 -15.59 17.86 8.70
CA TYR A 162 -14.60 18.91 8.44
C TYR A 162 -13.93 19.35 9.74
N VAL A 163 -12.63 19.60 9.65
CA VAL A 163 -11.78 20.22 10.67
C VAL A 163 -11.23 21.51 10.09
N GLU A 164 -11.36 22.61 10.83
CA GLU A 164 -10.77 23.88 10.42
C GLU A 164 -9.33 23.99 10.91
N LEU A 165 -8.44 24.39 10.00
CA LEU A 165 -7.01 24.58 10.25
C LEU A 165 -6.60 25.98 9.79
N GLY A 166 -5.58 26.56 10.42
CA GLY A 166 -4.96 27.77 9.88
C GLY A 166 -4.31 27.49 8.53
N LYS A 167 -4.30 28.47 7.62
CA LYS A 167 -3.51 28.34 6.39
C LYS A 167 -2.02 28.22 6.72
N GLY A 168 -1.29 27.42 5.96
CA GLY A 168 0.13 27.18 6.19
C GLY A 168 0.61 25.85 5.65
N THR A 169 1.87 25.52 5.94
CA THR A 169 2.48 24.24 5.57
C THR A 169 2.53 23.34 6.80
N TYR A 170 2.07 22.10 6.63
CA TYR A 170 2.00 21.10 7.68
C TYR A 170 2.80 19.87 7.30
N ARG A 171 3.40 19.22 8.30
CA ARG A 171 3.78 17.82 8.20
C ARG A 171 2.56 16.96 8.42
N LEU A 172 2.22 16.14 7.43
CA LEU A 172 1.13 15.18 7.50
C LEU A 172 1.68 13.81 7.88
N ARG A 173 1.19 13.25 8.97
CA ARG A 173 1.52 11.88 9.41
C ARG A 173 0.24 11.07 9.56
N VAL A 174 0.28 9.81 9.12
CA VAL A 174 -0.83 8.86 9.28
C VAL A 174 -0.33 7.63 10.01
N THR A 175 -1.04 7.24 11.06
CA THR A 175 -0.73 6.04 11.84
C THR A 175 -1.86 5.05 11.83
N GLY A 176 -1.58 3.80 12.24
CA GLY A 176 -2.64 2.91 12.73
C GLY A 176 -3.39 3.57 13.89
N THR A 177 -4.70 3.33 13.98
CA THR A 177 -5.54 3.92 15.03
C THR A 177 -5.03 3.54 16.41
N GLY A 178 -4.83 4.53 17.28
CA GLY A 178 -4.38 4.35 18.66
C GLY A 178 -2.91 3.99 18.83
N SER A 179 -2.12 3.90 17.74
CA SER A 179 -0.72 3.50 17.79
C SER A 179 0.17 4.49 17.04
N LYS A 180 0.77 5.44 17.77
CA LYS A 180 1.69 6.44 17.20
C LYS A 180 3.01 5.87 16.69
N THR A 181 3.34 4.64 17.06
CA THR A 181 4.52 3.91 16.60
C THR A 181 4.26 3.13 15.31
N ASP A 182 2.99 2.94 14.91
CA ASP A 182 2.59 2.33 13.64
C ASP A 182 2.43 3.41 12.57
N LEU A 183 3.55 4.02 12.17
CA LEU A 183 3.57 5.06 11.13
C LEU A 183 3.44 4.43 9.73
N ARG A 184 2.52 4.97 8.93
CA ARG A 184 2.13 4.41 7.62
C ARG A 184 2.24 5.41 6.46
N LEU A 185 2.29 6.70 6.78
CA LEU A 185 2.59 7.78 5.83
C LEU A 185 3.20 8.95 6.60
N ASP A 186 4.21 9.56 6.00
CA ASP A 186 4.84 10.78 6.50
C ASP A 186 5.18 11.67 5.29
N ILE A 187 4.53 12.83 5.22
CA ILE A 187 4.69 13.81 4.15
C ILE A 187 5.16 15.10 4.83
N PRO A 188 6.39 15.56 4.57
CA PRO A 188 6.94 16.72 5.25
C PRO A 188 6.17 17.99 4.92
N ASP A 189 5.78 18.19 3.66
CA ASP A 189 5.28 19.50 3.21
C ASP A 189 3.92 19.40 2.52
N VAL A 190 2.85 19.50 3.31
CA VAL A 190 1.47 19.65 2.84
C VAL A 190 1.05 21.11 2.98
N THR A 191 0.89 21.81 1.86
CA THR A 191 0.39 23.19 1.85
C THR A 191 -1.13 23.21 1.95
N VAL A 192 -1.62 24.00 2.91
CA VAL A 192 -3.03 24.30 3.12
C VAL A 192 -3.26 25.79 2.84
N SER A 193 -4.00 26.08 1.79
CA SER A 193 -4.21 27.45 1.28
C SER A 193 -5.34 28.17 2.01
N ASP A 194 -5.33 29.51 1.93
CA ASP A 194 -6.39 30.35 2.47
C ASP A 194 -7.76 29.97 1.87
N GLN A 195 -8.76 29.84 2.73
CA GLN A 195 -10.13 29.42 2.42
C GLN A 195 -10.24 28.09 1.65
N GLN A 196 -9.20 27.25 1.66
CA GLN A 196 -9.24 25.95 1.00
C GLN A 196 -10.28 25.05 1.66
N ILE A 197 -11.08 24.37 0.84
CA ILE A 197 -11.93 23.27 1.27
C ILE A 197 -11.45 22.03 0.54
N ALA A 198 -11.10 20.98 1.26
CA ALA A 198 -10.64 19.76 0.61
C ALA A 198 -11.01 18.49 1.36
N THR A 199 -11.13 17.41 0.59
CA THR A 199 -11.17 16.03 1.10
C THR A 199 -9.81 15.40 0.88
N PHE A 200 -9.14 15.00 1.95
CA PHE A 200 -7.90 14.23 1.88
C PHE A 200 -8.21 12.73 1.97
N ALA A 201 -8.03 12.01 0.88
CA ALA A 201 -8.18 10.56 0.85
C ALA A 201 -6.83 9.89 1.17
N VAL A 202 -6.80 9.00 2.17
CA VAL A 202 -5.69 8.04 2.32
C VAL A 202 -5.94 6.85 1.40
N THR A 203 -4.94 6.45 0.63
CA THR A 203 -5.02 5.33 -0.32
C THR A 203 -4.04 4.22 0.05
N GLY A 204 -4.49 2.98 -0.08
CA GLY A 204 -3.71 1.81 0.31
C GLY A 204 -2.71 1.39 -0.75
N ILE A 205 -1.62 0.77 -0.32
CA ILE A 205 -0.67 0.08 -1.19
C ILE A 205 -0.92 -1.43 -1.06
N PRO A 206 -1.27 -2.16 -2.15
CA PRO A 206 -1.78 -3.53 -2.04
C PRO A 206 -0.92 -4.50 -1.21
N SER A 207 0.41 -4.40 -1.30
CA SER A 207 1.37 -5.32 -0.67
C SER A 207 1.88 -4.87 0.70
N SER A 208 1.31 -3.79 1.27
CA SER A 208 1.79 -3.19 2.51
C SER A 208 0.65 -2.64 3.37
N ARG A 209 0.95 -2.29 4.64
CA ARG A 209 0.14 -1.36 5.45
C ARG A 209 0.46 0.11 5.22
N LEU A 210 1.46 0.42 4.39
CA LEU A 210 1.81 1.79 4.00
C LEU A 210 0.73 2.42 3.13
N LEU A 211 0.70 3.75 3.17
CA LEU A 211 -0.34 4.57 2.56
C LEU A 211 0.26 5.62 1.62
N ASN A 212 -0.59 6.15 0.74
CA ASN A 212 -0.38 7.42 0.04
C ASN A 212 -1.56 8.36 0.37
N GLY A 213 -1.48 9.60 -0.10
CA GLY A 213 -2.50 10.63 0.08
C GLY A 213 -2.94 11.25 -1.23
N LEU A 214 -4.20 11.69 -1.27
CA LEU A 214 -4.81 12.44 -2.36
C LEU A 214 -5.65 13.59 -1.80
N MET A 215 -5.21 14.82 -2.02
CA MET A 215 -5.97 16.01 -1.64
C MET A 215 -6.85 16.46 -2.81
N MET A 216 -8.16 16.39 -2.61
CA MET A 216 -9.18 16.80 -3.57
C MET A 216 -9.76 18.14 -3.12
N THR A 217 -9.31 19.24 -3.72
CA THR A 217 -9.82 20.58 -3.40
C THR A 217 -11.17 20.78 -4.07
N GLN A 218 -12.19 21.18 -3.30
CA GLN A 218 -13.52 21.50 -3.80
C GLN A 218 -13.44 22.65 -4.81
N GLY A 219 -13.94 22.43 -6.03
CA GLY A 219 -13.88 23.40 -7.12
C GLY A 219 -12.47 23.67 -7.66
N GLY A 220 -11.46 22.94 -7.19
CA GLY A 220 -10.06 23.07 -7.60
C GLY A 220 -9.48 21.75 -8.13
N GLY A 221 -8.15 21.63 -8.16
CA GLY A 221 -7.46 20.44 -8.64
C GLY A 221 -7.35 19.29 -7.63
N VAL A 222 -6.59 18.26 -8.03
CA VAL A 222 -6.21 17.12 -7.20
C VAL A 222 -4.69 17.12 -7.03
N THR A 223 -4.22 17.00 -5.79
CA THR A 223 -2.78 16.90 -5.46
C THR A 223 -2.47 15.53 -4.88
N SER A 224 -1.47 14.85 -5.43
CA SER A 224 -1.03 13.52 -4.99
C SER A 224 0.15 13.65 -4.01
N TYR A 225 0.07 12.95 -2.89
CA TYR A 225 1.11 12.89 -1.86
C TYR A 225 1.58 11.44 -1.72
N LYS A 226 2.70 11.11 -2.38
CA LYS A 226 3.27 9.77 -2.36
C LYS A 226 4.23 9.59 -1.17
N GLY A 227 4.09 8.48 -0.45
CA GLY A 227 5.04 8.10 0.59
C GLY A 227 6.41 7.80 -0.01
N THR A 228 7.46 8.17 0.72
CA THR A 228 8.88 7.94 0.36
C THR A 228 9.56 6.88 1.22
N HIS A 229 8.79 6.25 2.11
CA HIS A 229 9.26 5.28 3.10
C HIS A 229 8.86 3.86 2.73
N ALA A 230 9.52 2.90 3.35
CA ALA A 230 9.23 1.48 3.29
C ALA A 230 9.18 0.91 4.71
N LEU A 231 8.71 -0.33 4.84
CA LEU A 231 8.77 -1.09 6.08
C LEU A 231 9.85 -2.14 5.97
N LEU A 232 10.80 -2.13 6.91
CA LEU A 232 11.96 -3.01 6.85
C LEU A 232 12.14 -3.75 8.18
N ARG A 233 12.40 -5.06 8.10
CA ARG A 233 12.89 -5.85 9.23
C ARG A 233 14.28 -6.41 8.93
N VAL A 234 15.03 -6.74 9.97
CA VAL A 234 16.36 -7.36 9.84
C VAL A 234 16.28 -8.84 10.20
N ALA A 235 16.87 -9.69 9.35
CA ALA A 235 17.10 -11.11 9.63
C ALA A 235 18.62 -11.37 9.64
N ALA A 236 19.22 -11.33 10.83
CA ALA A 236 20.63 -11.62 11.05
C ALA A 236 20.81 -13.13 11.29
N VAL A 237 20.98 -13.90 10.22
CA VAL A 237 20.99 -15.37 10.24
C VAL A 237 22.31 -15.98 9.77
N THR A 238 23.39 -15.21 9.84
CA THR A 238 24.76 -15.68 9.56
C THR A 238 25.18 -16.80 10.52
N GLY A 239 25.78 -17.87 9.99
CA GLY A 239 26.28 -19.01 10.77
C GLY A 239 27.51 -18.68 11.62
N GLY A 240 27.71 -19.43 12.70
CA GLY A 240 28.84 -19.26 13.63
C GLY A 240 28.62 -18.19 14.70
N ASN A 241 27.37 -17.76 14.91
CA ASN A 241 26.98 -16.78 15.93
C ASN A 241 27.86 -15.50 15.94
N PRO A 242 28.00 -14.77 14.81
CA PRO A 242 28.63 -13.46 14.84
C PRO A 242 27.70 -12.37 15.37
N ARG A 243 28.29 -11.26 15.81
CA ARG A 243 27.56 -10.01 16.07
C ARG A 243 27.30 -9.30 14.74
N VAL A 244 26.03 -9.08 14.41
CA VAL A 244 25.60 -8.32 13.22
C VAL A 244 25.19 -6.93 13.65
N THR A 245 25.74 -5.90 12.99
CA THR A 245 25.32 -4.51 13.20
C THR A 245 24.84 -3.91 11.89
N VAL A 246 23.67 -3.29 11.92
CA VAL A 246 23.07 -2.54 10.80
C VAL A 246 22.91 -1.10 11.26
N LYS A 247 23.26 -0.13 10.41
CA LYS A 247 23.05 1.29 10.70
C LYS A 247 22.58 2.07 9.49
N THR A 248 21.86 3.16 9.73
CA THR A 248 21.52 4.20 8.74
C THR A 248 21.86 5.58 9.30
N THR A 249 22.00 6.59 8.44
CA THR A 249 22.32 7.97 8.90
C THR A 249 21.25 8.52 9.85
N ASP A 250 19.99 8.16 9.64
CA ASP A 250 18.84 8.61 10.44
C ASP A 250 18.56 7.72 11.67
N ALA A 251 19.38 6.69 11.90
CA ALA A 251 19.23 5.68 12.95
C ALA A 251 17.91 4.89 12.96
N SER A 252 17.05 5.02 11.93
CA SER A 252 15.76 4.33 11.85
C SER A 252 15.91 2.81 11.79
N LEU A 253 17.02 2.31 11.25
CA LEU A 253 17.33 0.88 11.14
C LEU A 253 18.48 0.44 12.06
N ASP A 254 18.92 1.28 12.99
CA ASP A 254 20.06 0.95 13.84
C ASP A 254 19.77 -0.30 14.69
N LYS A 255 20.56 -1.35 14.46
CA LYS A 255 20.46 -2.64 15.12
C LYS A 255 21.85 -3.18 15.42
N ALA A 256 21.97 -3.85 16.55
CA ALA A 256 23.12 -4.68 16.85
C ALA A 256 22.68 -5.92 17.60
N VAL A 257 22.75 -7.07 16.93
CA VAL A 257 22.16 -8.33 17.41
C VAL A 257 23.16 -9.48 17.27
N GLN A 258 23.00 -10.46 18.14
CA GLN A 258 23.74 -11.72 18.08
C GLN A 258 23.02 -12.66 17.11
N ALA A 259 23.68 -13.14 16.06
CA ALA A 259 23.07 -14.10 15.14
C ALA A 259 22.98 -15.50 15.79
N PRO A 260 21.95 -16.31 15.46
CA PRO A 260 20.82 -15.96 14.61
C PRO A 260 19.75 -15.13 15.35
N SER A 261 19.27 -14.05 14.72
CA SER A 261 18.11 -13.26 15.15
C SER A 261 17.25 -12.91 13.94
N VAL A 262 15.93 -13.13 14.03
CA VAL A 262 14.96 -12.71 13.02
C VAL A 262 13.91 -11.85 13.71
N GLU A 263 13.90 -10.56 13.39
CA GLU A 263 12.96 -9.61 13.98
C GLU A 263 11.54 -9.86 13.44
N SER A 264 10.56 -9.93 14.33
CA SER A 264 9.14 -10.06 13.92
C SER A 264 8.52 -8.73 13.50
N SER A 265 9.05 -7.61 14.00
CA SER A 265 8.51 -6.27 13.75
C SER A 265 9.24 -5.57 12.60
N TYR A 266 8.47 -4.86 11.78
CA TYR A 266 9.02 -3.97 10.78
C TYR A 266 9.20 -2.57 11.36
N VAL A 267 10.20 -1.85 10.85
CA VAL A 267 10.46 -0.45 11.17
C VAL A 267 10.16 0.41 9.94
N PHE A 268 9.58 1.57 10.15
CA PHE A 268 9.33 2.57 9.11
C PHE A 268 10.62 3.32 8.80
N VAL A 269 11.15 3.15 7.60
CA VAL A 269 12.46 3.67 7.18
C VAL A 269 12.37 4.42 5.85
N PRO A 270 13.16 5.48 5.62
CA PRO A 270 13.26 6.09 4.30
C PRO A 270 13.76 5.06 3.27
N ALA A 271 13.09 4.98 2.12
CA ALA A 271 13.45 4.00 1.09
C ALA A 271 14.85 4.23 0.49
N ALA A 272 15.40 5.43 0.63
CA ALA A 272 16.74 5.78 0.19
C ALA A 272 17.85 5.07 0.97
N LEU A 273 17.57 4.59 2.20
CA LEU A 273 18.53 3.91 3.08
C LEU A 273 19.90 4.63 3.16
N THR A 274 19.90 5.96 3.24
CA THR A 274 21.12 6.76 3.23
C THR A 274 22.06 6.36 4.37
N GLY A 275 23.33 6.13 4.05
CA GLY A 275 24.34 5.71 5.01
C GLY A 275 24.17 4.28 5.52
N LEU A 276 23.41 3.43 4.81
CA LEU A 276 23.29 2.02 5.14
C LEU A 276 24.68 1.40 5.28
N SER A 277 24.94 0.80 6.44
CA SER A 277 26.12 -0.01 6.67
C SER A 277 25.72 -1.29 7.39
N VAL A 278 26.36 -2.39 6.99
CA VAL A 278 26.20 -3.69 7.63
C VAL A 278 27.59 -4.21 7.99
N THR A 279 27.74 -4.71 9.21
CA THR A 279 28.98 -5.36 9.65
C THR A 279 28.68 -6.69 10.33
N VAL A 280 29.62 -7.63 10.18
CA VAL A 280 29.63 -8.95 10.83
C VAL A 280 30.94 -9.05 11.60
N ASN A 281 30.86 -9.15 12.94
CA ASN A 281 32.02 -9.05 13.84
C ASN A 281 32.90 -7.81 13.58
N GLY A 282 32.27 -6.70 13.17
CA GLY A 282 32.97 -5.45 12.84
C GLY A 282 33.55 -5.38 11.42
N ALA A 283 33.62 -6.49 10.68
CA ALA A 283 33.99 -6.48 9.27
C ALA A 283 32.82 -6.00 8.41
N ALA A 284 33.08 -5.06 7.50
CA ALA A 284 32.05 -4.53 6.61
C ALA A 284 31.57 -5.59 5.61
N VAL A 285 30.26 -5.62 5.37
CA VAL A 285 29.62 -6.40 4.30
C VAL A 285 29.27 -5.43 3.18
N ASP A 286 29.54 -5.82 1.94
CA ASP A 286 29.19 -5.01 0.78
C ASP A 286 27.66 -4.88 0.64
N VAL A 287 27.16 -3.65 0.75
CA VAL A 287 25.75 -3.28 0.58
C VAL A 287 25.50 -2.59 -0.75
N SER A 288 26.53 -2.47 -1.60
CA SER A 288 26.38 -1.89 -2.92
C SER A 288 25.40 -2.72 -3.76
N GLY A 289 24.47 -2.04 -4.43
CA GLY A 289 23.41 -2.69 -5.22
C GLY A 289 22.13 -3.03 -4.46
N LEU A 290 22.06 -2.81 -3.14
CA LEU A 290 20.79 -2.88 -2.42
C LEU A 290 19.90 -1.70 -2.82
N SER A 291 18.64 -1.99 -3.20
CA SER A 291 17.62 -0.99 -3.45
C SER A 291 16.34 -1.34 -2.71
N LEU A 292 15.73 -0.34 -2.09
CA LEU A 292 14.44 -0.45 -1.41
C LEU A 292 13.46 0.49 -2.09
N GLN A 293 12.32 -0.04 -2.49
CA GLN A 293 11.29 0.75 -3.15
C GLN A 293 10.33 1.33 -2.08
N ALA A 294 10.03 2.63 -2.17
CA ALA A 294 9.03 3.25 -1.32
C ALA A 294 7.67 2.54 -1.47
N GLY A 295 6.95 2.39 -0.36
CA GLY A 295 5.67 1.69 -0.31
C GLY A 295 5.77 0.17 -0.20
N THR A 296 6.97 -0.40 -0.13
CA THR A 296 7.17 -1.85 0.01
C THR A 296 7.44 -2.27 1.46
N GLU A 297 7.22 -3.56 1.73
CA GLU A 297 7.70 -4.22 2.94
C GLU A 297 8.81 -5.20 2.54
N ALA A 298 9.90 -5.22 3.30
CA ALA A 298 11.07 -6.01 2.97
C ALA A 298 11.78 -6.60 4.21
N THR A 299 12.56 -7.64 3.96
CA THR A 299 13.50 -8.24 4.91
C THR A 299 14.93 -7.97 4.44
N LEU A 300 15.72 -7.25 5.23
CA LEU A 300 17.18 -7.19 5.08
C LEU A 300 17.79 -8.42 5.73
N ALA A 301 18.13 -9.42 4.93
CA ALA A 301 18.79 -10.62 5.42
C ALA A 301 20.31 -10.43 5.40
N VAL A 302 20.96 -10.75 6.52
CA VAL A 302 22.40 -10.94 6.63
C VAL A 302 22.63 -12.42 6.89
N TYR A 303 23.23 -13.13 5.94
CA TYR A 303 23.24 -14.61 5.88
C TYR A 303 24.59 -15.14 5.34
N GLY A 304 24.72 -16.45 5.18
CA GLY A 304 26.01 -17.11 4.87
C GLY A 304 26.79 -17.41 6.15
N THR A 305 28.12 -17.45 6.07
CA THR A 305 29.00 -17.69 7.23
C THR A 305 29.63 -16.40 7.75
N ALA A 306 30.15 -16.41 8.97
CA ALA A 306 30.88 -15.27 9.52
C ALA A 306 32.12 -14.88 8.69
N ALA A 307 32.72 -15.83 7.96
CA ALA A 307 33.88 -15.60 7.10
C ALA A 307 33.50 -15.09 5.69
N SER A 308 32.31 -15.46 5.21
CA SER A 308 31.79 -15.07 3.89
C SER A 308 30.34 -14.58 4.00
N PRO A 309 30.10 -13.47 4.73
CA PRO A 309 28.76 -12.96 4.95
C PRO A 309 28.18 -12.38 3.65
N ARG A 310 26.86 -12.50 3.50
CA ARG A 310 26.08 -11.95 2.40
C ARG A 310 24.97 -11.07 2.94
N VAL A 311 24.57 -10.08 2.17
CA VAL A 311 23.42 -9.23 2.48
C VAL A 311 22.47 -9.16 1.28
N LYS A 312 21.16 -9.21 1.53
CA LYS A 312 20.14 -9.07 0.49
C LYS A 312 18.86 -8.47 1.05
N LEU A 313 18.22 -7.61 0.25
CA LEU A 313 16.84 -7.19 0.48
C LEU A 313 15.88 -8.13 -0.25
N PHE A 314 14.98 -8.74 0.51
CA PHE A 314 13.88 -9.54 -0.01
C PHE A 314 12.61 -8.71 0.06
N ALA A 315 11.94 -8.53 -1.07
CA ALA A 315 10.58 -8.00 -1.08
C ALA A 315 9.65 -9.04 -0.45
N ASP A 316 9.00 -8.67 0.65
CA ASP A 316 8.17 -9.60 1.40
C ASP A 316 6.81 -9.82 0.73
N ASN A 317 6.26 -8.78 0.09
CA ASN A 317 4.92 -8.80 -0.50
C ASN A 317 3.85 -9.32 0.50
N ASN A 318 3.51 -8.47 1.47
CA ASN A 318 2.51 -8.79 2.49
C ASN A 318 1.10 -8.37 2.06
N ALA A 319 0.77 -8.57 0.77
CA ALA A 319 -0.60 -8.42 0.29
C ALA A 319 -1.48 -9.47 0.95
N LEU A 320 -2.57 -9.03 1.59
CA LEU A 320 -3.57 -9.94 2.13
C LEU A 320 -4.29 -10.68 0.99
N THR A 321 -4.72 -11.92 1.25
CA THR A 321 -5.68 -12.60 0.36
C THR A 321 -7.07 -12.03 0.59
N ASP A 322 -7.81 -11.86 -0.51
CA ASP A 322 -9.22 -11.50 -0.54
C ASP A 322 -10.13 -12.74 -0.44
N VAL A 323 -9.55 -13.95 -0.50
CA VAL A 323 -10.30 -15.22 -0.42
C VAL A 323 -10.60 -15.57 1.04
N PRO A 324 -11.89 -15.66 1.44
CA PRO A 324 -12.26 -16.04 2.80
C PRO A 324 -11.73 -17.43 3.19
N GLY A 325 -11.30 -17.59 4.44
CA GLY A 325 -10.78 -18.86 4.95
C GLY A 325 -9.38 -19.24 4.44
N ARG A 326 -8.71 -18.34 3.71
CA ARG A 326 -7.32 -18.52 3.26
C ARG A 326 -6.36 -17.64 4.04
N ALA A 327 -5.12 -18.09 4.15
CA ALA A 327 -3.95 -17.28 4.52
C ALA A 327 -2.92 -17.38 3.39
N ARG A 328 -1.87 -16.56 3.41
CA ARG A 328 -0.74 -16.68 2.48
C ARG A 328 0.49 -17.20 3.18
N LEU A 329 1.25 -18.06 2.49
CA LEU A 329 2.48 -18.65 2.99
C LEU A 329 3.59 -18.52 1.94
N ARG A 330 4.80 -18.17 2.38
CA ARG A 330 6.02 -18.17 1.55
C ARG A 330 7.20 -18.82 2.26
N LEU A 331 8.15 -19.32 1.47
CA LEU A 331 9.41 -19.89 1.94
C LEU A 331 10.60 -19.03 1.48
N MET A 332 11.48 -18.67 2.41
CA MET A 332 12.78 -18.06 2.15
C MET A 332 13.90 -19.05 2.45
N HIS A 333 14.78 -19.30 1.47
CA HIS A 333 15.87 -20.27 1.57
C HIS A 333 17.21 -19.55 1.77
N LEU A 334 17.73 -19.57 3.00
CA LEU A 334 19.01 -18.99 3.42
C LEU A 334 19.95 -20.02 4.09
N VAL A 335 19.75 -21.32 3.84
CA VAL A 335 20.61 -22.39 4.34
C VAL A 335 21.87 -22.47 3.48
N ASP A 336 23.01 -22.15 4.06
CA ASP A 336 24.28 -22.12 3.36
C ASP A 336 24.80 -23.54 3.08
N GLY A 337 25.35 -23.74 1.88
CA GLY A 337 25.95 -25.01 1.47
C GLY A 337 24.98 -26.17 1.22
N LEU A 338 23.66 -25.96 1.30
CA LEU A 338 22.68 -27.01 0.96
C LEU A 338 22.65 -27.22 -0.57
N PRO A 339 22.86 -28.45 -1.08
CA PRO A 339 22.74 -28.73 -2.50
C PRO A 339 21.28 -28.60 -3.00
N GLY A 340 21.10 -28.12 -4.23
CA GLY A 340 19.80 -28.08 -4.89
C GLY A 340 18.84 -27.01 -4.37
N THR A 341 17.55 -27.28 -4.48
CA THR A 341 16.44 -26.37 -4.13
C THR A 341 15.59 -26.96 -3.00
N MET A 342 14.74 -26.11 -2.42
CA MET A 342 13.71 -26.51 -1.46
C MET A 342 12.32 -26.51 -2.11
N ALA A 343 11.41 -27.29 -1.53
CA ALA A 343 9.97 -27.22 -1.80
C ALA A 343 9.20 -27.03 -0.48
N LEU A 344 8.15 -26.23 -0.52
CA LEU A 344 7.23 -25.96 0.58
C LEU A 344 5.90 -26.66 0.32
N SER A 345 5.40 -27.39 1.31
CA SER A 345 4.05 -27.97 1.28
C SER A 345 3.25 -27.60 2.52
N ALA A 346 1.93 -27.51 2.35
CA ALA A 346 0.96 -27.32 3.43
C ALA A 346 -0.21 -28.28 3.23
N GLY A 347 -0.53 -29.10 4.23
CA GLY A 347 -1.61 -30.08 4.15
C GLY A 347 -1.40 -31.09 3.00
N TYR A 348 -0.14 -31.49 2.78
CA TYR A 348 0.28 -32.38 1.68
C TYR A 348 0.12 -31.82 0.26
N GLN A 349 -0.23 -30.54 0.12
CA GLN A 349 -0.28 -29.85 -1.18
C GLN A 349 0.99 -29.04 -1.39
N SER A 350 1.53 -29.06 -2.62
CA SER A 350 2.66 -28.22 -3.00
C SER A 350 2.23 -26.75 -3.02
N ILE A 351 2.96 -25.90 -2.30
CA ILE A 351 2.71 -24.46 -2.20
C ILE A 351 3.73 -23.68 -3.03
N ALA A 352 4.98 -24.11 -2.99
CA ALA A 352 6.05 -23.57 -3.81
C ALA A 352 7.14 -24.63 -4.01
N ASP A 353 7.77 -24.64 -5.17
CA ASP A 353 8.85 -25.56 -5.51
C ASP A 353 10.04 -24.81 -6.14
N SER A 354 11.19 -25.48 -6.18
CA SER A 354 12.38 -24.95 -6.84
C SER A 354 12.95 -23.67 -6.20
N ILE A 355 12.81 -23.50 -4.88
CA ILE A 355 13.33 -22.35 -4.15
C ILE A 355 14.86 -22.51 -4.01
N ALA A 356 15.61 -21.78 -4.83
CA ALA A 356 17.07 -21.71 -4.79
C ALA A 356 17.61 -20.97 -3.56
N PHE A 357 18.89 -21.23 -3.22
CA PHE A 357 19.56 -20.51 -2.14
C PHE A 357 19.60 -19.00 -2.41
N GLY A 358 19.30 -18.20 -1.38
CA GLY A 358 19.25 -16.75 -1.48
C GLY A 358 18.01 -16.22 -2.23
N THR A 359 16.95 -17.02 -2.36
CA THR A 359 15.66 -16.60 -2.95
C THR A 359 14.50 -16.82 -1.97
N VAL A 360 13.36 -16.22 -2.32
CA VAL A 360 12.08 -16.35 -1.61
C VAL A 360 11.01 -16.70 -2.63
N SER A 361 10.08 -17.58 -2.28
CA SER A 361 8.93 -17.89 -3.12
C SER A 361 7.95 -16.72 -3.16
N SER A 362 7.15 -16.62 -4.22
CA SER A 362 5.93 -15.82 -4.18
C SER A 362 5.02 -16.34 -3.05
N PRO A 363 4.31 -15.46 -2.30
CA PRO A 363 3.29 -15.90 -1.36
C PRO A 363 2.15 -16.62 -2.10
N ALA A 364 1.70 -17.75 -1.57
CA ALA A 364 0.61 -18.53 -2.14
C ALA A 364 -0.48 -18.80 -1.08
N ASP A 365 -1.73 -18.89 -1.55
CA ASP A 365 -2.90 -19.09 -0.67
C ASP A 365 -2.95 -20.53 -0.14
N VAL A 366 -3.17 -20.66 1.17
CA VAL A 366 -3.30 -21.92 1.90
C VAL A 366 -4.59 -21.89 2.74
N THR A 367 -5.18 -23.05 3.00
CA THR A 367 -6.34 -23.15 3.89
C THR A 367 -5.96 -22.73 5.31
N ALA A 368 -6.79 -21.91 5.95
CA ALA A 368 -6.60 -21.38 7.29
C ALA A 368 -7.77 -21.77 8.21
N GLY A 369 -7.59 -21.60 9.53
CA GLY A 369 -8.63 -21.84 10.55
C GLY A 369 -8.61 -23.22 11.20
N SER A 370 -7.91 -24.20 10.62
CA SER A 370 -7.61 -25.50 11.25
C SER A 370 -6.10 -25.74 11.27
N PRO A 371 -5.59 -26.59 12.19
CA PRO A 371 -4.19 -27.02 12.16
C PRO A 371 -3.84 -27.63 10.79
N VAL A 372 -2.77 -27.14 10.19
CA VAL A 372 -2.23 -27.63 8.92
C VAL A 372 -0.77 -28.01 9.10
N ARG A 373 -0.40 -29.16 8.57
CA ARG A 373 0.99 -29.61 8.52
C ARG A 373 1.75 -28.77 7.51
N ILE A 374 2.77 -28.04 7.96
CA ILE A 374 3.70 -27.31 7.08
C ILE A 374 5.01 -28.08 7.04
N GLU A 375 5.50 -28.34 5.83
CA GLU A 375 6.74 -29.11 5.62
C GLU A 375 7.61 -28.46 4.55
N VAL A 376 8.93 -28.45 4.78
CA VAL A 376 9.93 -28.11 3.77
C VAL A 376 10.80 -29.32 3.48
N THR A 377 10.92 -29.66 2.21
CA THR A 377 11.74 -30.78 1.72
C THR A 377 12.80 -30.30 0.75
N THR A 378 13.79 -31.14 0.52
CA THR A 378 14.79 -30.98 -0.53
C THR A 378 15.07 -32.35 -1.15
N PRO A 379 15.41 -32.44 -2.45
CA PRO A 379 15.84 -33.70 -3.06
C PRO A 379 17.13 -34.28 -2.44
N SER A 380 17.89 -33.48 -1.69
CA SER A 380 19.18 -33.87 -1.11
C SER A 380 19.09 -34.69 0.17
N THR A 381 17.92 -34.81 0.80
CA THR A 381 17.72 -35.55 2.05
C THR A 381 16.47 -36.42 1.98
N THR A 382 16.45 -37.53 2.72
CA THR A 382 15.28 -38.42 2.82
C THR A 382 14.30 -37.99 3.92
N THR A 383 14.75 -37.12 4.84
CA THR A 383 13.91 -36.50 5.87
C THR A 383 13.62 -35.04 5.50
N PRO A 384 12.45 -34.50 5.85
CA PRO A 384 12.16 -33.08 5.70
C PRO A 384 13.16 -32.20 6.47
N LEU A 385 13.50 -31.04 5.91
CA LEU A 385 14.33 -30.02 6.56
C LEU A 385 13.58 -29.31 7.69
N PHE A 386 12.26 -29.21 7.55
CA PHE A 386 11.37 -28.68 8.56
C PHE A 386 10.02 -29.38 8.45
N LYS A 387 9.39 -29.63 9.59
CA LYS A 387 7.98 -30.01 9.70
C LYS A 387 7.40 -29.41 10.98
N THR A 388 6.15 -28.96 10.94
CA THR A 388 5.41 -28.61 12.16
C THR A 388 5.14 -29.84 13.00
N ASP A 389 5.17 -29.69 14.32
CA ASP A 389 4.72 -30.73 15.26
C ASP A 389 3.21 -30.96 15.13
N GLU A 390 2.74 -32.16 15.51
CA GLU A 390 1.30 -32.47 15.55
C GLU A 390 0.59 -31.63 16.63
N PRO A 391 -0.59 -31.03 16.35
CA PRO A 391 -1.48 -31.27 15.21
C PRO A 391 -1.20 -30.41 13.94
N GLY A 392 -0.10 -29.66 13.91
CA GLY A 392 0.24 -28.70 12.85
C GLY A 392 0.11 -27.25 13.30
N ALA A 393 0.34 -26.31 12.38
CA ALA A 393 0.21 -24.88 12.65
C ALA A 393 -1.23 -24.40 12.36
N THR A 394 -1.81 -23.60 13.26
CA THR A 394 -3.08 -22.93 12.99
C THR A 394 -2.83 -21.56 12.36
N LEU A 395 -3.16 -21.43 11.08
CA LEU A 395 -3.08 -20.16 10.38
C LEU A 395 -4.37 -19.37 10.59
N THR A 396 -4.23 -18.10 10.95
CA THR A 396 -5.35 -17.15 10.97
C THR A 396 -5.72 -16.74 9.55
N THR A 397 -7.03 -16.71 9.24
CA THR A 397 -7.55 -16.26 7.94
C THR A 397 -7.12 -14.82 7.64
N GLN A 398 -6.89 -14.53 6.36
CA GLN A 398 -6.48 -13.22 5.84
C GLN A 398 -5.23 -12.66 6.50
N ARG A 399 -4.25 -13.53 6.76
CA ARG A 399 -2.90 -13.20 7.24
C ARG A 399 -1.83 -13.71 6.29
N VAL A 400 -0.63 -13.16 6.40
CA VAL A 400 0.54 -13.55 5.60
C VAL A 400 1.61 -14.12 6.53
N TYR A 401 2.21 -15.24 6.14
CA TYR A 401 3.24 -15.93 6.89
C TYR A 401 4.49 -16.18 6.06
N SER A 402 5.64 -16.07 6.73
CA SER A 402 6.95 -16.44 6.20
C SER A 402 7.52 -17.60 6.98
N LEU A 403 8.03 -18.59 6.25
CA LEU A 403 8.95 -19.59 6.78
C LEU A 403 10.36 -19.26 6.26
N ILE A 404 11.27 -18.93 7.16
CA ILE A 404 12.67 -18.62 6.82
C ILE A 404 13.53 -19.78 7.31
N LEU A 405 14.18 -20.49 6.38
CA LEU A 405 15.15 -21.53 6.69
C LEU A 405 16.56 -20.96 6.53
N PHE A 406 17.41 -21.19 7.52
CA PHE A 406 18.79 -20.69 7.57
C PHE A 406 19.69 -21.65 8.37
N GLY A 407 20.98 -21.33 8.47
CA GLY A 407 22.00 -22.21 9.05
C GLY A 407 22.85 -22.84 7.96
N ASP A 408 23.33 -24.05 8.20
CA ASP A 408 24.11 -24.83 7.22
C ASP A 408 23.41 -26.16 6.90
N ALA A 409 23.92 -26.88 5.89
CA ALA A 409 23.35 -28.15 5.44
C ALA A 409 23.28 -29.25 6.53
N SER A 410 24.05 -29.14 7.61
CA SER A 410 24.03 -30.08 8.74
C SER A 410 23.14 -29.60 9.89
N ASN A 411 22.95 -28.30 10.05
CA ASN A 411 22.23 -27.66 11.15
C ASN A 411 21.20 -26.65 10.61
N VAL A 412 20.17 -27.16 9.94
CA VAL A 412 19.08 -26.33 9.42
C VAL A 412 18.20 -25.83 10.57
N THR A 413 17.99 -24.52 10.61
CA THR A 413 17.07 -23.85 11.54
C THR A 413 15.93 -23.21 10.76
N ALA A 414 14.71 -23.28 11.31
CA ALA A 414 13.54 -22.62 10.75
C ALA A 414 12.99 -21.55 11.70
N ARG A 415 12.46 -20.47 11.12
CA ARG A 415 11.64 -19.46 11.81
C ARG A 415 10.34 -19.27 11.05
N PHE A 416 9.23 -19.50 11.74
CA PHE A 416 7.89 -19.32 11.23
C PHE A 416 7.28 -18.04 11.83
N ILE A 417 6.89 -17.09 10.98
CA ILE A 417 6.51 -15.74 11.38
C ILE A 417 5.20 -15.37 10.69
N GLN A 418 4.28 -14.74 11.44
CA GLN A 418 3.15 -14.02 10.87
C GLN A 418 3.60 -12.60 10.55
N ASP A 419 3.69 -12.26 9.26
CA ASP A 419 4.18 -10.97 8.79
C ASP A 419 3.12 -9.87 8.86
N ARG A 420 1.87 -10.24 8.57
CA ARG A 420 0.72 -9.34 8.55
C ARG A 420 -0.52 -10.04 9.02
#